data_AF-A0A2H5Z688-F1
#
_entry.id   AF-A0A2H5Z688-F1
#
_cell.length_a   1.000
_cell.length_b   1.000
_cell.length_c   1.000
_cell.angle_alpha   90.00
_cell.angle_beta   90.00
_cell.angle_gamma   90.00
#
_symmetry.space_group_name_H-M   'P 1'
#
loop_
_entity.id
_entity.type
_entity.pdbx_description
1 polymer ?
#
loop_
_entity_poly.entity_id
_entity_poly.type
_entity_poly.pdbx_seq_one_letter_code
_entity_poly.pdbx_strand_id
1 'polypeptide(L)'
;MSVVADPQLVMALHRAIAHYRHVEPRSIPVDHPHVPELAMPDRLAYAVGWVLAAAIVGSRYRTSAIDVLPVYHPEYGWDRFLVTRRVTCRLYATEPADSLGTIWLGEEDAPVFTVGQSVRLPLGKLCQEDPAEAIRRLLFAVPAPRLRHGEHTQCAHQRAERYPTIYRVTAELIADYPGLIVARELFVDDQPIDGAYHPLYTASGARLTGWTYDYIQYLAGERILFLGIDGRLATFEIEPGIWRTEEAPSQDETALRRYLEERLELGEPGRPIIELASLQSEESRNTPDNQESGE
;
A
#
# COMPACT_ATOMS: atom_id res chain seq x y z
N MET A 1 13.86 -6.51 -25.62
CA MET A 1 14.38 -5.55 -24.61
C MET A 1 14.78 -6.36 -23.40
N SER A 2 16.01 -6.23 -22.91
CA SER A 2 16.43 -6.87 -21.65
C SER A 2 15.65 -6.21 -20.50
N VAL A 3 14.88 -7.01 -19.76
CA VAL A 3 14.22 -6.55 -18.53
C VAL A 3 15.27 -6.56 -17.44
N VAL A 4 15.66 -5.38 -16.97
CA VAL A 4 16.66 -5.22 -15.90
C VAL A 4 15.92 -4.89 -14.61
N ALA A 5 16.21 -5.64 -13.55
CA ALA A 5 15.70 -5.32 -12.22
C ALA A 5 16.41 -4.07 -11.68
N ASP A 6 15.64 -3.14 -11.11
CA ASP A 6 16.19 -1.94 -10.47
C ASP A 6 16.97 -2.36 -9.21
N PRO A 7 18.28 -2.06 -9.11
CA PRO A 7 19.08 -2.39 -7.94
C PRO A 7 18.51 -1.85 -6.62
N GLN A 8 17.86 -0.68 -6.63
CA GLN A 8 17.25 -0.12 -5.42
C GLN A 8 16.10 -0.99 -4.91
N LEU A 9 15.26 -1.49 -5.83
CA LEU A 9 14.16 -2.40 -5.47
C LEU A 9 14.65 -3.78 -5.05
N VAL A 10 15.75 -4.27 -5.64
CA VAL A 10 16.41 -5.50 -5.16
C VAL A 10 16.91 -5.32 -3.72
N MET A 11 17.50 -4.16 -3.40
CA MET A 11 17.90 -3.85 -2.03
C MET A 11 16.70 -3.69 -1.09
N ALA A 12 15.60 -3.10 -1.56
CA ALA A 12 14.37 -3.01 -0.78
C ALA A 12 13.80 -4.41 -0.46
N LEU A 13 13.82 -5.36 -1.40
CA LEU A 13 13.43 -6.76 -1.12
C LEU A 13 14.28 -7.38 -0.01
N HIS A 14 15.60 -7.24 -0.08
CA HIS A 14 16.48 -7.76 0.98
C HIS A 14 16.17 -7.15 2.35
N ARG A 15 15.92 -5.83 2.42
CA ARG A 15 15.55 -5.15 3.67
C ARG A 15 14.19 -5.62 4.18
N ALA A 16 13.18 -5.71 3.31
CA ALA A 16 11.87 -6.24 3.66
C ALA A 16 11.99 -7.66 4.25
N ILE A 17 12.72 -8.57 3.59
CA ILE A 17 12.95 -9.92 4.10
C ILE A 17 13.65 -9.88 5.47
N ALA A 18 14.68 -9.05 5.63
CA ALA A 18 15.42 -8.96 6.88
C ALA A 18 14.57 -8.42 8.05
N HIS A 19 13.76 -7.40 7.80
CA HIS A 19 12.95 -6.73 8.82
C HIS A 19 11.65 -7.48 9.15
N TYR A 20 11.05 -8.19 8.18
CA TYR A 20 9.75 -8.84 8.34
C TYR A 20 9.84 -10.34 8.65
N ARG A 21 10.97 -11.02 8.46
CA ARG A 21 11.11 -12.50 8.65
C ARG A 21 10.66 -13.02 10.01
N HIS A 22 10.68 -12.18 11.05
CA HIS A 22 10.30 -12.55 12.43
C HIS A 22 9.01 -11.87 12.88
N VAL A 23 8.34 -11.15 11.99
CA VAL A 23 7.09 -10.47 12.30
C VAL A 23 5.97 -11.46 12.05
N GLU A 24 5.33 -11.92 13.12
CA GLU A 24 4.26 -12.90 13.01
C GLU A 24 3.07 -12.33 12.21
N PRO A 25 2.46 -13.15 11.33
CA PRO A 25 1.12 -12.90 10.81
C PRO A 25 0.16 -12.55 11.94
N ARG A 26 -0.55 -11.42 11.83
CA ARG A 26 -1.62 -11.10 12.77
C ARG A 26 -2.96 -11.50 12.15
N SER A 27 -3.67 -12.40 12.82
CA SER A 27 -5.04 -12.74 12.47
C SER A 27 -5.94 -11.52 12.63
N ILE A 28 -6.82 -11.32 11.66
CA ILE A 28 -7.83 -10.26 11.67
C ILE A 28 -8.89 -10.64 12.72
N PRO A 29 -9.14 -9.83 13.76
CA PRO A 29 -10.36 -9.99 14.52
C PRO A 29 -11.51 -9.61 13.59
N VAL A 30 -12.32 -10.61 13.20
CA VAL A 30 -13.45 -10.51 12.27
C VAL A 30 -14.48 -9.44 12.69
N ASP A 31 -14.42 -8.98 13.94
CA ASP A 31 -15.40 -8.09 14.58
C ASP A 31 -14.85 -6.72 15.05
N HIS A 32 -13.64 -6.28 14.65
CA HIS A 32 -13.14 -4.96 15.02
C HIS A 32 -13.17 -3.95 13.83
N PRO A 33 -14.27 -3.20 13.64
CA PRO A 33 -14.34 -2.12 12.64
C PRO A 33 -13.42 -0.93 12.96
N HIS A 34 -12.72 -0.95 14.09
CA HIS A 34 -11.94 0.18 14.60
C HIS A 34 -10.45 0.13 14.23
N VAL A 35 -9.92 -0.98 13.69
CA VAL A 35 -8.50 -1.09 13.29
C VAL A 35 -8.31 -1.92 12.00
N PRO A 36 -8.94 -1.53 10.87
CA PRO A 36 -8.77 -2.18 9.55
C PRO A 36 -7.29 -2.23 9.10
N GLU A 37 -6.51 -1.33 9.66
CA GLU A 37 -5.10 -1.06 9.47
C GLU A 37 -4.21 -2.30 9.72
N LEU A 38 -4.55 -3.11 10.73
CA LEU A 38 -3.73 -4.23 11.18
C LEU A 38 -3.99 -5.55 10.46
N ALA A 39 -4.97 -5.58 9.55
CA ALA A 39 -5.42 -6.78 8.88
C ALA A 39 -4.51 -7.12 7.68
N MET A 40 -3.31 -7.59 7.98
CA MET A 40 -2.35 -8.09 7.00
C MET A 40 -2.12 -9.59 7.26
N PRO A 41 -2.74 -10.49 6.48
CA PRO A 41 -2.63 -11.92 6.72
C PRO A 41 -1.19 -12.43 6.57
N ASP A 42 -0.37 -11.80 5.72
CA ASP A 42 1.07 -12.01 5.66
C ASP A 42 1.78 -10.65 5.46
N ARG A 43 2.48 -10.20 6.50
CA ARG A 43 3.17 -8.91 6.53
C ARG A 43 4.41 -8.90 5.64
N LEU A 44 5.11 -10.03 5.52
CA LEU A 44 6.24 -10.13 4.61
C LEU A 44 5.75 -10.10 3.16
N ALA A 45 4.71 -10.87 2.84
CA ALA A 45 4.11 -10.85 1.50
C ALA A 45 3.58 -9.45 1.17
N TYR A 46 2.95 -8.75 2.11
CA TYR A 46 2.52 -7.36 1.91
C TYR A 46 3.69 -6.42 1.56
N ALA A 47 4.79 -6.48 2.33
CA ALA A 47 5.97 -5.64 2.07
C ALA A 47 6.62 -5.98 0.73
N VAL A 48 6.79 -7.28 0.42
CA VAL A 48 7.30 -7.75 -0.88
C VAL A 48 6.37 -7.31 -2.01
N GLY A 49 5.05 -7.41 -1.82
CA GLY A 49 4.02 -7.01 -2.78
C GLY A 49 4.14 -5.55 -3.18
N TRP A 50 4.39 -4.64 -2.23
CA TRP A 50 4.65 -3.23 -2.52
C TRP A 50 5.93 -3.00 -3.33
N VAL A 51 7.00 -3.73 -3.04
CA VAL A 51 8.25 -3.63 -3.81
C VAL A 51 8.05 -4.14 -5.25
N LEU A 52 7.30 -5.24 -5.41
CA LEU A 52 6.90 -5.76 -6.73
C LEU A 52 5.98 -4.78 -7.47
N ALA A 53 5.03 -4.15 -6.77
CA ALA A 53 4.16 -3.10 -7.31
C ALA A 53 4.98 -1.91 -7.84
N ALA A 54 5.95 -1.44 -7.05
CA ALA A 54 6.86 -0.37 -7.46
C ALA A 54 7.68 -0.74 -8.71
N ALA A 55 8.10 -2.00 -8.86
CA ALA A 55 8.79 -2.46 -10.06
C ALA A 55 7.89 -2.37 -11.31
N ILE A 56 6.63 -2.77 -11.19
CA ILE A 56 5.65 -2.69 -12.29
C ILE A 56 5.38 -1.22 -12.65
N VAL A 57 5.02 -0.39 -11.66
CA VAL A 57 4.72 1.03 -11.89
C VAL A 57 5.95 1.75 -12.46
N GLY A 58 7.13 1.52 -11.87
CA GLY A 58 8.42 2.02 -12.36
C GLY A 58 8.67 1.76 -13.84
N SER A 59 8.39 0.53 -14.29
CA SER A 59 8.68 0.10 -15.65
C SER A 59 7.58 0.38 -16.67
N ARG A 60 6.31 0.52 -16.24
CA ARG A 60 5.15 0.51 -17.14
C ARG A 60 4.27 1.75 -17.07
N TYR A 61 4.31 2.55 -16.01
CA TYR A 61 3.36 3.64 -15.80
C TYR A 61 3.39 4.66 -16.95
N ARG A 62 4.58 5.15 -17.32
CA ARG A 62 4.72 6.21 -18.34
C ARG A 62 4.28 5.78 -19.74
N THR A 63 4.57 4.53 -20.11
CA THR A 63 4.41 4.04 -21.50
C THR A 63 3.10 3.30 -21.72
N SER A 64 2.49 2.81 -20.64
CA SER A 64 1.36 1.90 -20.69
C SER A 64 0.25 2.28 -19.70
N ALA A 65 0.43 3.33 -18.90
CA ALA A 65 -0.47 3.75 -17.82
C ALA A 65 -0.73 2.65 -16.78
N ILE A 66 0.14 1.65 -16.63
CA ILE A 66 -0.10 0.58 -15.65
C ILE A 66 0.19 1.07 -14.24
N ASP A 67 -0.80 0.90 -13.39
CA ASP A 67 -0.83 1.10 -11.95
C ASP A 67 -0.92 -0.24 -11.22
N VAL A 68 -0.60 -0.25 -9.92
CA VAL A 68 -0.73 -1.43 -9.07
C VAL A 68 -1.34 -1.06 -7.73
N LEU A 69 -2.58 -1.48 -7.50
CA LEU A 69 -3.42 -0.97 -6.42
C LEU A 69 -3.53 -1.96 -5.28
N PRO A 70 -3.11 -1.63 -4.05
CA PRO A 70 -3.39 -2.48 -2.89
C PRO A 70 -4.90 -2.54 -2.66
N VAL A 71 -5.42 -3.73 -2.35
CA VAL A 71 -6.84 -3.95 -2.07
C VAL A 71 -7.01 -4.47 -0.65
N TYR A 72 -7.98 -3.88 0.04
CA TYR A 72 -8.45 -4.32 1.34
C TYR A 72 -9.80 -5.04 1.20
N HIS A 73 -9.86 -6.28 1.68
CA HIS A 73 -11.07 -7.06 1.81
C HIS A 73 -11.52 -7.10 3.29
N PRO A 74 -12.80 -6.91 3.64
CA PRO A 74 -13.25 -6.93 5.03
C PRO A 74 -12.90 -8.20 5.79
N GLU A 75 -13.00 -9.34 5.11
CA GLU A 75 -12.75 -10.66 5.71
C GLU A 75 -11.29 -11.08 5.65
N TYR A 76 -10.52 -10.59 4.67
CA TYR A 76 -9.16 -11.08 4.38
C TYR A 76 -8.07 -10.01 4.56
N GLY A 77 -8.46 -8.77 4.86
CA GLY A 77 -7.56 -7.66 5.04
C GLY A 77 -6.89 -7.24 3.73
N TRP A 78 -5.66 -6.75 3.83
CA TRP A 78 -4.80 -6.47 2.68
C TRP A 78 -4.36 -7.78 2.02
N ASP A 79 -5.16 -8.28 1.08
CA ASP A 79 -5.03 -9.63 0.56
C ASP A 79 -4.45 -9.70 -0.86
N ARG A 80 -4.49 -8.59 -1.61
CA ARG A 80 -3.98 -8.53 -2.99
C ARG A 80 -3.62 -7.14 -3.48
N PHE A 81 -2.87 -7.10 -4.58
CA PHE A 81 -2.73 -5.92 -5.42
C PHE A 81 -3.31 -6.16 -6.81
N LEU A 82 -4.05 -5.19 -7.35
CA LEU A 82 -4.61 -5.23 -8.71
C LEU A 82 -3.69 -4.50 -9.68
N VAL A 83 -3.32 -5.15 -10.78
CA VAL A 83 -2.54 -4.54 -11.87
C VAL A 83 -3.52 -4.03 -12.92
N THR A 84 -3.59 -2.71 -13.11
CA THR A 84 -4.64 -2.08 -13.93
C THR A 84 -4.20 -0.77 -14.60
N ARG A 85 -5.02 -0.25 -15.52
CA ARG A 85 -4.89 1.09 -16.11
C ARG A 85 -6.13 1.96 -15.92
N ARG A 86 -7.21 1.35 -15.42
CA ARG A 86 -8.54 1.96 -15.34
C ARG A 86 -8.50 3.27 -14.59
N VAL A 87 -7.71 3.35 -13.52
CA VAL A 87 -7.69 4.52 -12.63
C VAL A 87 -6.72 5.61 -13.11
N THR A 88 -5.70 5.24 -13.86
CA THR A 88 -4.67 6.19 -14.33
C THR A 88 -4.99 6.79 -15.70
N CYS A 89 -5.96 6.22 -16.41
CA CYS A 89 -6.32 6.65 -17.75
C CYS A 89 -7.81 6.41 -18.09
N ARG A 90 -8.51 7.51 -18.39
CA ARG A 90 -9.96 7.50 -18.70
C ARG A 90 -10.34 6.63 -19.91
N LEU A 91 -9.44 6.42 -20.87
CA LEU A 91 -9.69 5.56 -22.04
C LEU A 91 -9.82 4.07 -21.68
N TYR A 92 -9.51 3.73 -20.44
CA TYR A 92 -9.57 2.38 -19.88
C TYR A 92 -10.59 2.28 -18.74
N ALA A 93 -11.47 3.28 -18.57
CA ALA A 93 -12.45 3.33 -17.49
C ALA A 93 -13.39 2.11 -17.42
N THR A 94 -13.53 1.37 -18.53
CA THR A 94 -14.37 0.18 -18.65
C THR A 94 -13.62 -1.15 -18.63
N GLU A 95 -12.28 -1.15 -18.51
CA GLU A 95 -11.54 -2.40 -18.34
C GLU A 95 -11.79 -2.99 -16.95
N PRO A 96 -11.83 -4.33 -16.80
CA PRO A 96 -11.83 -4.98 -15.50
C PRO A 96 -10.66 -4.49 -14.63
N ALA A 97 -10.88 -4.40 -13.32
CA ALA A 97 -9.88 -3.86 -12.40
C ALA A 97 -8.64 -4.76 -12.28
N ASP A 98 -8.74 -6.03 -12.66
CA ASP A 98 -7.68 -7.05 -12.66
C ASP A 98 -7.21 -7.42 -14.09
N SER A 99 -7.53 -6.59 -15.09
CA SER A 99 -7.33 -6.92 -16.52
C SER A 99 -5.88 -7.25 -16.89
N LEU A 100 -4.90 -6.81 -16.10
CA LEU A 100 -3.47 -7.04 -16.33
C LEU A 100 -2.84 -7.92 -15.24
N GLY A 101 -3.65 -8.43 -14.32
CA GLY A 101 -3.26 -9.38 -13.30
C GLY A 101 -3.50 -8.94 -11.87
N THR A 102 -3.12 -9.83 -10.97
CA THR A 102 -3.26 -9.68 -9.52
C THR A 102 -2.03 -10.25 -8.84
N ILE A 103 -1.54 -9.58 -7.80
CA ILE A 103 -0.53 -10.10 -6.88
C ILE A 103 -1.26 -10.50 -5.61
N TRP A 104 -1.41 -11.79 -5.36
CA TRP A 104 -2.05 -12.33 -4.17
C TRP A 104 -1.06 -12.44 -3.01
N LEU A 105 -1.52 -12.13 -1.80
CA LEU A 105 -0.70 -12.07 -0.58
C LEU A 105 -1.01 -13.20 0.42
N GLY A 106 -2.19 -13.82 0.32
CA GLY A 106 -2.62 -14.88 1.25
C GLY A 106 -2.42 -16.32 0.75
N GLU A 107 -1.74 -16.52 -0.38
CA GLU A 107 -1.55 -17.85 -0.97
C GLU A 107 -0.27 -18.56 -0.46
N GLU A 108 -0.19 -19.88 -0.66
CA GLU A 108 1.06 -20.60 -0.43
C GLU A 108 2.16 -20.06 -1.35
N ASP A 109 3.33 -19.76 -0.77
CA ASP A 109 4.47 -19.13 -1.45
C ASP A 109 4.19 -17.69 -1.95
N ALA A 110 3.39 -16.94 -1.17
CA ALA A 110 3.10 -15.53 -1.45
C ALA A 110 4.34 -14.61 -1.40
N PRO A 111 4.38 -13.55 -2.23
CA PRO A 111 3.33 -13.16 -3.17
C PRO A 111 3.21 -14.05 -4.40
N VAL A 112 2.00 -14.19 -4.95
CA VAL A 112 1.76 -14.95 -6.19
C VAL A 112 1.14 -14.05 -7.25
N PHE A 113 1.79 -13.93 -8.41
CA PHE A 113 1.24 -13.17 -9.53
C PHE A 113 0.38 -14.07 -10.44
N THR A 114 -0.83 -13.60 -10.77
CA THR A 114 -1.74 -14.29 -11.69
C THR A 114 -2.26 -13.35 -12.77
N VAL A 115 -2.51 -13.88 -13.97
CA VAL A 115 -3.24 -13.19 -15.04
C VAL A 115 -4.23 -14.16 -15.66
N GLY A 116 -5.52 -13.91 -15.46
CA GLY A 116 -6.56 -14.86 -15.84
C GLY A 116 -6.28 -16.26 -15.31
N GLN A 117 -6.57 -17.29 -16.10
CA GLN A 117 -6.29 -18.69 -15.76
C GLN A 117 -4.97 -19.21 -16.38
N SER A 118 -4.27 -18.40 -17.17
CA SER A 118 -3.15 -18.86 -18.00
C SER A 118 -1.79 -18.65 -17.36
N VAL A 119 -1.66 -17.67 -16.46
CA VAL A 119 -0.39 -17.35 -15.79
C VAL A 119 -0.59 -17.45 -14.29
N ARG A 120 0.28 -18.23 -13.65
CA ARG A 120 0.46 -18.31 -12.21
C ARG A 120 1.94 -18.38 -11.91
N LEU A 121 2.45 -17.38 -11.20
CA LEU A 121 3.87 -17.22 -10.90
C LEU A 121 4.02 -17.00 -9.38
N PRO A 122 4.33 -18.06 -8.60
CA PRO A 122 4.68 -17.88 -7.21
C PRO A 122 6.04 -17.17 -7.10
N LEU A 123 6.11 -16.15 -6.25
CA LEU A 123 7.27 -15.28 -6.12
C LEU A 123 7.86 -15.27 -4.71
N GLY A 124 7.17 -15.79 -3.68
CA GLY A 124 7.60 -15.72 -2.29
C GLY A 124 9.04 -16.19 -2.06
N LYS A 125 9.31 -17.48 -2.29
CA LYS A 125 10.65 -18.08 -2.20
C LYS A 125 11.62 -17.47 -3.19
N LEU A 126 11.18 -17.19 -4.43
CA LEU A 126 12.05 -16.61 -5.45
C LEU A 126 12.55 -15.22 -5.04
N CYS A 127 11.70 -14.40 -4.43
CA CYS A 127 12.08 -13.11 -3.86
C CYS A 127 13.11 -13.24 -2.74
N GLN A 128 13.09 -14.34 -1.99
CA GLN A 128 14.05 -14.62 -0.93
C GLN A 128 15.41 -15.13 -1.45
N GLU A 129 15.39 -15.98 -2.48
CA GLU A 129 16.58 -16.63 -3.02
C GLU A 129 17.30 -15.78 -4.08
N ASP A 130 16.54 -15.21 -5.02
CA ASP A 130 17.05 -14.35 -6.11
C ASP A 130 16.06 -13.21 -6.41
N PRO A 131 16.09 -12.12 -5.61
CA PRO A 131 15.15 -11.02 -5.76
C PRO A 131 15.23 -10.33 -7.14
N ALA A 132 16.41 -10.32 -7.77
CA ALA A 132 16.58 -9.76 -9.09
C ALA A 132 15.86 -10.60 -10.15
N GLU A 133 15.98 -11.93 -10.08
CA GLU A 133 15.23 -12.83 -10.97
C GLU A 133 13.73 -12.78 -10.72
N ALA A 134 13.28 -12.68 -9.46
CA ALA A 134 11.87 -12.51 -9.14
C ALA A 134 11.26 -11.30 -9.87
N ILE A 135 11.91 -10.14 -9.76
CA ILE A 135 11.48 -8.91 -10.44
C ILE A 135 11.50 -9.11 -11.97
N ARG A 136 12.57 -9.70 -12.54
CA ARG A 136 12.66 -9.93 -13.98
C ARG A 136 11.50 -10.80 -14.50
N ARG A 137 11.20 -11.91 -13.81
CA ARG A 137 10.12 -12.82 -14.18
C ARG A 137 8.75 -12.16 -14.06
N LEU A 138 8.52 -11.41 -12.98
CA LEU A 138 7.29 -10.65 -12.82
C LEU A 138 7.10 -9.67 -13.99
N LEU A 139 8.11 -8.84 -14.28
CA LEU A 139 8.01 -7.84 -15.34
C LEU A 139 7.89 -8.42 -16.75
N PHE A 140 8.35 -9.66 -16.95
CA PHE A 140 8.12 -10.43 -18.17
C PHE A 140 6.70 -10.97 -18.25
N ALA A 141 6.14 -11.45 -17.14
CA ALA A 141 4.79 -11.99 -17.06
C ALA A 141 3.69 -10.92 -17.13
N VAL A 142 3.95 -9.72 -16.58
CA VAL A 142 2.99 -8.60 -16.58
C VAL A 142 2.75 -8.11 -18.01
N PRO A 143 1.50 -8.13 -18.50
CA PRO A 143 1.17 -7.63 -19.82
C PRO A 143 1.52 -6.15 -19.96
N ALA A 144 2.23 -5.79 -21.03
CA ALA A 144 2.65 -4.42 -21.32
C ALA A 144 2.09 -3.86 -22.66
N PRO A 145 0.77 -3.88 -22.91
CA PRO A 145 0.21 -3.25 -24.11
C PRO A 145 0.50 -1.74 -24.14
N ARG A 146 0.62 -1.16 -25.35
CA ARG A 146 0.76 0.29 -25.51
C ARG A 146 -0.51 1.03 -25.11
N LEU A 147 -0.40 2.34 -24.91
CA LEU A 147 -1.56 3.22 -24.74
C LEU A 147 -2.52 3.12 -25.94
N ARG A 148 -3.82 3.11 -25.66
CA ARG A 148 -4.89 3.23 -26.66
C ARG A 148 -4.77 4.59 -27.35
N HIS A 149 -5.18 4.61 -28.62
CA HIS A 149 -5.30 5.86 -29.36
C HIS A 149 -6.41 6.73 -28.76
N GLY A 150 -6.16 8.03 -28.61
CA GLY A 150 -7.11 9.00 -28.04
C GLY A 150 -6.43 10.10 -27.25
N GLU A 151 -7.23 11.00 -26.68
CA GLU A 151 -6.74 12.14 -25.91
C GLU A 151 -6.47 11.74 -24.45
N HIS A 152 -5.20 11.90 -24.03
CA HIS A 152 -4.70 11.57 -22.69
C HIS A 152 -4.42 12.78 -21.79
N THR A 153 -4.61 14.01 -22.25
CA THR A 153 -4.23 15.27 -21.57
C THR A 153 -4.73 15.38 -20.13
N GLN A 154 -5.89 14.79 -19.82
CA GLN A 154 -6.49 14.81 -18.48
C GLN A 154 -6.14 13.57 -17.63
N CYS A 155 -5.48 12.57 -18.20
CA CYS A 155 -5.18 11.32 -17.50
C CYS A 155 -4.08 11.51 -16.46
N ALA A 156 -4.21 10.83 -15.31
CA ALA A 156 -3.24 10.89 -14.23
C ALA A 156 -1.83 10.47 -14.69
N HIS A 157 -1.72 9.48 -15.59
CA HIS A 157 -0.41 9.06 -16.10
C HIS A 157 0.34 10.13 -16.91
N GLN A 158 -0.34 11.17 -17.41
CA GLN A 158 0.30 12.31 -18.07
C GLN A 158 0.65 13.43 -17.07
N ARG A 159 -0.17 13.63 -16.04
CA ARG A 159 -0.02 14.74 -15.08
C ARG A 159 0.90 14.40 -13.91
N ALA A 160 0.98 13.13 -13.52
CA ALA A 160 1.72 12.65 -12.35
C ALA A 160 3.08 12.04 -12.76
N GLU A 161 3.99 12.88 -13.27
CA GLU A 161 5.32 12.44 -13.75
C GLU A 161 6.15 11.73 -12.66
N ARG A 162 5.95 12.17 -11.41
CA ARG A 162 6.65 11.69 -10.21
C ARG A 162 6.06 10.43 -9.62
N TYR A 163 4.90 9.97 -10.09
CA TYR A 163 4.19 8.83 -9.51
C TYR A 163 5.05 7.55 -9.39
N PRO A 164 5.88 7.18 -10.39
CA PRO A 164 6.79 6.04 -10.24
C PRO A 164 7.82 6.23 -9.11
N THR A 165 8.33 7.44 -8.92
CA THR A 165 9.25 7.78 -7.82
C THR A 165 8.54 7.67 -6.47
N ILE A 166 7.28 8.12 -6.39
CA ILE A 166 6.49 8.00 -5.15
C ILE A 166 6.25 6.53 -4.80
N TYR A 167 5.93 5.67 -5.78
CA TYR A 167 5.82 4.22 -5.55
C TYR A 167 7.11 3.61 -5.04
N ARG A 168 8.26 4.03 -5.59
CA ARG A 168 9.57 3.57 -5.11
C ARG A 168 9.81 4.01 -3.67
N VAL A 169 9.66 5.29 -3.34
CA VAL A 169 9.80 5.79 -1.96
C VAL A 169 8.87 5.03 -1.01
N THR A 170 7.62 4.84 -1.42
CA THR A 170 6.62 4.10 -0.65
C THR A 170 7.06 2.67 -0.36
N ALA A 171 7.50 1.94 -1.40
CA ALA A 171 7.98 0.58 -1.24
C ALA A 171 9.23 0.48 -0.36
N GLU A 172 10.14 1.45 -0.46
CA GLU A 172 11.31 1.48 0.41
C GLU A 172 10.96 1.81 1.86
N LEU A 173 10.02 2.73 2.11
CA LEU A 173 9.54 3.00 3.47
C LEU A 173 8.90 1.75 4.06
N ILE A 174 8.04 1.06 3.31
CA ILE A 174 7.40 -0.18 3.79
C ILE A 174 8.45 -1.25 4.06
N ALA A 175 9.45 -1.41 3.19
CA ALA A 175 10.55 -2.35 3.42
C ALA A 175 11.34 -2.06 4.71
N ASP A 176 11.43 -0.78 5.08
CA ASP A 176 12.21 -0.32 6.23
C ASP A 176 11.41 -0.24 7.53
N TYR A 177 10.09 -0.05 7.50
CA TYR A 177 9.28 0.21 8.70
C TYR A 177 8.13 -0.79 8.84
N PRO A 178 8.35 -1.95 9.50
CA PRO A 178 7.30 -2.89 9.87
C PRO A 178 6.20 -2.20 10.69
N GLY A 179 4.99 -2.14 10.11
CA GLY A 179 3.84 -1.45 10.70
C GLY A 179 3.38 -0.22 9.91
N LEU A 180 4.17 0.24 8.94
CA LEU A 180 3.70 1.26 7.99
C LEU A 180 2.67 0.62 7.05
N ILE A 181 1.48 1.20 7.04
CA ILE A 181 0.39 0.81 6.17
C ILE A 181 0.22 1.90 5.12
N VAL A 182 -0.02 1.46 3.89
CA VAL A 182 -0.19 2.37 2.78
C VAL A 182 -1.43 1.95 2.00
N ALA A 183 -2.28 2.93 1.72
CA ALA A 183 -3.48 2.76 0.93
C ALA A 183 -3.42 3.65 -0.30
N ARG A 184 -3.98 3.14 -1.41
CA ARG A 184 -4.31 3.93 -2.59
C ARG A 184 -5.81 3.89 -2.73
N GLU A 185 -6.45 5.05 -2.70
CA GLU A 185 -7.91 5.17 -2.74
C GLU A 185 -8.54 4.42 -3.94
N LEU A 186 -9.58 3.64 -3.65
CA LEU A 186 -10.56 3.13 -4.60
C LEU A 186 -11.94 3.48 -4.04
N PHE A 187 -12.69 4.36 -4.70
CA PHE A 187 -14.09 4.57 -4.34
C PHE A 187 -14.97 3.43 -4.87
N VAL A 188 -15.87 3.04 -3.99
CA VAL A 188 -17.09 2.27 -4.24
C VAL A 188 -18.00 3.13 -5.13
N ASP A 189 -18.20 2.72 -6.37
CA ASP A 189 -19.40 3.08 -7.12
C ASP A 189 -20.18 1.79 -7.40
N ASP A 190 -21.46 1.98 -7.73
CA ASP A 190 -22.65 1.12 -7.88
C ASP A 190 -22.49 -0.27 -8.53
N GLN A 191 -21.28 -0.69 -8.89
CA GLN A 191 -20.92 -2.09 -8.99
C GLN A 191 -19.79 -2.43 -8.01
N PRO A 192 -20.08 -3.17 -6.91
CA PRO A 192 -19.03 -3.67 -6.04
C PRO A 192 -18.03 -4.47 -6.88
N ILE A 193 -16.73 -4.18 -6.73
CA ILE A 193 -15.77 -5.28 -6.77
C ILE A 193 -16.14 -6.09 -5.54
N ASP A 194 -16.77 -7.25 -5.72
CA ASP A 194 -17.25 -8.07 -4.62
C ASP A 194 -16.14 -8.18 -3.55
N GLY A 195 -16.46 -7.69 -2.36
CA GLY A 195 -15.58 -7.75 -1.19
C GLY A 195 -14.48 -6.69 -1.05
N ALA A 196 -14.37 -5.63 -1.87
CA ALA A 196 -13.36 -4.58 -1.65
C ALA A 196 -13.93 -3.35 -0.94
N TYR A 197 -13.37 -2.96 0.20
CA TYR A 197 -13.70 -1.70 0.89
C TYR A 197 -12.50 -0.76 0.90
N HIS A 198 -12.78 0.54 0.82
CA HIS A 198 -11.75 1.55 0.95
C HIS A 198 -11.32 1.68 2.43
N PRO A 199 -10.01 1.71 2.75
CA PRO A 199 -9.53 1.97 4.11
C PRO A 199 -10.03 3.28 4.75
N LEU A 200 -10.27 4.36 3.98
CA LEU A 200 -10.92 5.58 4.46
C LEU A 200 -12.35 5.35 4.93
N TYR A 201 -13.10 4.45 4.28
CA TYR A 201 -14.45 4.09 4.74
C TYR A 201 -14.42 3.46 6.14
N THR A 202 -13.36 2.71 6.45
CA THR A 202 -13.19 2.03 7.74
C THR A 202 -12.47 2.88 8.80
N ALA A 203 -11.56 3.78 8.41
CA ALA A 203 -10.75 4.57 9.37
C ALA A 203 -11.38 5.92 9.75
N SER A 204 -12.10 6.61 8.85
CA SER A 204 -12.56 7.97 9.11
C SER A 204 -14.09 8.13 9.19
N GLY A 205 -14.87 7.06 8.94
CA GLY A 205 -16.32 7.18 8.81
C GLY A 205 -16.76 8.20 7.74
N ALA A 206 -15.84 8.60 6.85
CA ALA A 206 -16.03 9.72 5.96
C ALA A 206 -16.98 9.35 4.82
N ARG A 207 -18.24 9.74 4.98
CA ARG A 207 -19.22 9.89 3.88
C ARG A 207 -18.89 11.11 3.01
N LEU A 208 -17.62 11.33 2.66
CA LEU A 208 -17.21 12.51 1.89
C LEU A 208 -17.39 12.23 0.40
N THR A 209 -18.55 12.62 -0.13
CA THR A 209 -18.81 12.70 -1.57
C THR A 209 -17.85 13.71 -2.21
N GLY A 210 -17.06 13.29 -3.20
CA GLY A 210 -16.28 14.19 -4.07
C GLY A 210 -14.78 14.30 -3.78
N TRP A 211 -14.23 13.52 -2.84
CA TRP A 211 -12.78 13.33 -2.76
C TRP A 211 -12.35 12.35 -3.84
N THR A 212 -11.50 12.80 -4.77
CA THR A 212 -11.07 12.03 -5.94
C THR A 212 -9.58 11.71 -5.86
N TYR A 213 -9.26 10.41 -5.80
CA TYR A 213 -8.23 9.64 -6.54
C TYR A 213 -6.76 10.10 -6.59
N ASP A 214 -6.44 11.26 -6.06
CA ASP A 214 -5.17 11.93 -6.31
C ASP A 214 -4.21 11.84 -5.12
N TYR A 215 -4.39 10.88 -4.19
CA TYR A 215 -3.50 10.70 -3.04
C TYR A 215 -3.04 9.25 -2.80
N ILE A 216 -1.87 9.12 -2.18
CA ILE A 216 -1.40 7.94 -1.45
C ILE A 216 -1.53 8.25 0.03
N GLN A 217 -2.24 7.39 0.77
CA GLN A 217 -2.41 7.49 2.21
C GLN A 217 -1.35 6.63 2.90
N TYR A 218 -0.65 7.22 3.86
CA TYR A 218 0.30 6.57 4.75
C TYR A 218 -0.24 6.62 6.17
N LEU A 219 0.05 5.55 6.90
CA LEU A 219 -0.50 5.34 8.22
C LEU A 219 0.52 4.60 9.09
N ALA A 220 0.87 5.23 10.21
CA ALA A 220 1.92 4.79 11.12
C ALA A 220 1.47 5.04 12.57
N GLY A 221 1.02 3.99 13.26
CA GLY A 221 0.41 4.16 14.58
C GLY A 221 -0.80 5.09 14.49
N GLU A 222 -0.80 6.17 15.27
CA GLU A 222 -1.86 7.19 15.25
C GLU A 222 -1.65 8.28 14.19
N ARG A 223 -0.58 8.21 13.38
CA ARG A 223 -0.25 9.23 12.38
C ARG A 223 -0.80 8.86 11.01
N ILE A 224 -1.45 9.83 10.37
CA ILE A 224 -1.98 9.72 9.01
C ILE A 224 -1.46 10.87 8.14
N LEU A 225 -1.02 10.53 6.93
CA LEU A 225 -0.57 11.47 5.92
C LEU A 225 -1.10 11.09 4.54
N PHE A 226 -1.58 12.06 3.78
CA PHE A 226 -1.98 11.94 2.39
C PHE A 226 -0.98 12.69 1.52
N LEU A 227 -0.31 12.01 0.60
CA LEU A 227 0.59 12.62 -0.38
C LEU A 227 -0.07 12.60 -1.75
N GLY A 228 -0.11 13.75 -2.42
CA GLY A 228 -0.64 13.83 -3.79
C GLY A 228 0.08 12.86 -4.73
N ILE A 229 -0.60 12.32 -5.74
CA ILE A 229 0.01 11.43 -6.75
C ILE A 229 1.07 12.15 -7.61
N ASP A 230 1.04 13.48 -7.65
CA ASP A 230 2.08 14.31 -8.24
C ASP A 230 3.24 14.60 -7.26
N GLY A 231 3.08 14.19 -6.00
CA GLY A 231 4.00 14.34 -4.89
C GLY A 231 4.02 15.73 -4.29
N ARG A 232 3.27 16.71 -4.82
CA ARG A 232 3.47 18.13 -4.51
C ARG A 232 2.90 18.55 -3.18
N LEU A 233 1.73 18.06 -2.83
CA LEU A 233 1.03 18.44 -1.61
C LEU A 233 0.95 17.24 -0.67
N ALA A 234 1.27 17.49 0.59
CA ALA A 234 1.02 16.56 1.67
C ALA A 234 0.01 17.15 2.65
N THR A 235 -0.97 16.35 3.04
CA THR A 235 -1.98 16.69 4.03
C THR A 235 -1.88 15.73 5.19
N PHE A 236 -1.72 16.23 6.41
CA PHE A 236 -1.57 15.39 7.61
C PHE A 236 -2.27 16.03 8.79
N GLU A 237 -2.56 15.19 9.79
CA GLU A 237 -3.18 15.62 11.03
C GLU A 237 -2.11 16.15 12.00
N ILE A 238 -2.31 17.35 12.54
CA ILE A 238 -1.41 17.96 13.54
C ILE A 238 -1.92 17.76 14.96
N GLU A 239 -3.23 17.71 15.13
CA GLU A 239 -3.97 17.41 16.36
C GLU A 239 -5.24 16.66 15.95
N PRO A 240 -5.85 15.83 16.81
CA PRO A 240 -7.07 15.11 16.46
C PRO A 240 -8.18 16.03 15.89
N GLY A 241 -8.56 15.80 14.64
CA GLY A 241 -9.52 16.58 13.86
C GLY A 241 -8.95 17.83 13.17
N ILE A 242 -7.68 18.18 13.37
CA ILE A 242 -7.03 19.37 12.80
C ILE A 242 -6.02 18.98 11.72
N TRP A 243 -6.32 19.39 10.50
CA TRP A 243 -5.56 19.03 9.30
C TRP A 243 -4.75 20.20 8.76
N ARG A 244 -3.55 19.90 8.28
CA ARG A 244 -2.66 20.86 7.61
C ARG A 244 -2.26 20.32 6.25
N THR A 245 -2.25 21.19 5.24
CA THR A 245 -1.71 20.90 3.91
C THR A 245 -0.51 21.80 3.63
N GLU A 246 0.57 21.22 3.11
CA GLU A 246 1.78 21.95 2.74
C GLU A 246 2.47 21.34 1.52
N GLU A 247 3.43 22.06 0.96
CA GLU A 247 4.24 21.55 -0.13
C GLU A 247 5.25 20.51 0.37
N ALA A 248 5.28 19.34 -0.28
CA ALA A 248 6.27 18.30 -0.04
C ALA A 248 7.46 18.45 -1.00
N PRO A 249 8.68 18.05 -0.59
CA PRO A 249 9.91 18.21 -1.39
C PRO A 249 10.01 17.16 -2.51
N SER A 250 9.03 17.13 -3.41
CA SER A 250 8.78 16.06 -4.38
C SER A 250 9.80 15.92 -5.51
N GLN A 251 10.65 16.94 -5.69
CA GLN A 251 11.67 16.98 -6.73
C GLN A 251 12.88 16.10 -6.38
N ASP A 252 13.13 15.87 -5.10
CA ASP A 252 14.22 15.05 -4.60
C ASP A 252 13.65 13.85 -3.86
N GLU A 253 13.99 12.65 -4.31
CA GLU A 253 13.52 11.40 -3.74
C GLU A 253 13.98 11.17 -2.30
N THR A 254 15.23 11.53 -1.99
CA THR A 254 15.78 11.40 -0.65
C THR A 254 15.13 12.41 0.29
N ALA A 255 14.90 13.63 -0.19
CA ALA A 255 14.20 14.65 0.58
C ALA A 255 12.73 14.27 0.82
N LEU A 256 12.03 13.75 -0.19
CA LEU A 256 10.66 13.25 -0.05
C LEU A 256 10.58 12.10 0.95
N ARG A 257 11.50 11.14 0.85
CA ARG A 257 11.57 10.03 1.81
C ARG A 257 11.75 10.54 3.23
N ARG A 258 12.76 11.39 3.47
CA ARG A 258 13.02 11.97 4.80
C ARG A 258 11.83 12.77 5.32
N TYR A 259 11.20 13.55 4.45
CA TYR A 259 9.99 14.30 4.78
C TYR A 259 8.87 13.37 5.29
N LEU A 260 8.63 12.25 4.61
CA LEU A 260 7.64 11.26 5.03
C LEU A 260 8.04 10.58 6.36
N GLU A 261 9.32 10.22 6.52
CA GLU A 261 9.84 9.63 7.77
C GLU A 261 9.62 10.57 8.97
N GLU A 262 9.89 11.86 8.79
CA GLU A 262 9.70 12.89 9.82
C GLU A 262 8.23 13.12 10.14
N ARG A 263 7.37 13.23 9.12
CA ARG A 263 5.94 13.52 9.30
C ARG A 263 5.15 12.35 9.88
N LEU A 264 5.57 11.13 9.59
CA LEU A 264 4.95 9.91 10.12
C LEU A 264 5.62 9.42 11.41
N GLU A 265 6.67 10.10 11.88
CA GLU A 265 7.43 9.75 13.09
C GLU A 265 7.89 8.27 13.09
N LEU A 266 8.39 7.78 11.95
CA LEU A 266 8.62 6.34 11.72
C LEU A 266 9.72 5.70 12.60
N GLY A 267 10.49 6.50 13.33
CA GLY A 267 11.52 6.01 14.24
C GLY A 267 12.71 5.36 13.53
N GLU A 268 13.22 4.26 14.08
CA GLU A 268 14.37 3.53 13.52
C GLU A 268 13.92 2.42 12.55
N PRO A 269 14.54 2.30 11.35
CA PRO A 269 14.30 1.18 10.44
C PRO A 269 14.44 -0.19 11.10
N GLY A 270 13.57 -1.12 10.70
CA GLY A 270 13.52 -2.50 11.17
C GLY A 270 12.90 -2.67 12.55
N ARG A 271 12.58 -1.58 13.25
CA ARG A 271 11.81 -1.64 14.50
C ARG A 271 10.32 -1.49 14.21
N PRO A 272 9.45 -2.22 14.94
CA PRO A 272 8.02 -1.99 14.86
C PRO A 272 7.69 -0.55 15.25
N ILE A 273 6.82 0.09 14.47
CA ILE A 273 6.21 1.36 14.85
C ILE A 273 5.40 1.09 16.13
N ILE A 274 5.80 1.70 17.24
CA ILE A 274 5.26 1.39 18.57
C ILE A 274 3.77 1.76 18.60
N GLU A 275 2.91 0.78 18.91
CA GLU A 275 1.52 1.01 19.33
C GLU A 275 1.55 1.69 20.72
N LEU A 276 1.65 3.01 20.76
CA LEU A 276 1.33 3.77 21.96
C LEU A 276 -0.20 3.85 22.08
N ALA A 277 -0.71 3.49 23.25
CA ALA A 277 -2.10 3.60 23.71
C ALA A 277 -3.11 2.49 23.34
N SER A 278 -2.84 1.25 23.75
CA SER A 278 -3.92 0.32 24.13
C SER A 278 -3.65 -0.47 25.42
N LEU A 279 -2.39 -0.57 25.87
CA LEU A 279 -2.03 -1.30 27.09
C LEU A 279 -2.22 -0.54 28.40
N GLN A 280 -2.55 0.76 28.40
CA GLN A 280 -2.84 1.51 29.63
C GLN A 280 -4.32 1.53 30.02
N SER A 281 -5.21 1.05 29.15
CA SER A 281 -6.66 1.06 29.42
C SER A 281 -7.16 -0.16 30.18
N GLU A 282 -6.41 -1.27 30.18
CA GLU A 282 -6.81 -2.52 30.84
C GLU A 282 -6.27 -2.66 32.27
N GLU A 283 -5.11 -2.08 32.61
CA GLU A 283 -4.59 -2.13 33.99
C GLU A 283 -5.29 -1.16 34.96
N SER A 284 -5.97 -0.12 34.47
CA SER A 284 -6.76 0.80 35.33
C SER A 284 -8.22 0.37 35.55
N ARG A 285 -8.68 -0.73 34.96
CA ARG A 285 -10.07 -1.23 35.14
C ARG A 285 -10.19 -2.44 36.09
N ASN A 286 -9.07 -2.97 36.58
CA ASN A 286 -9.06 -4.06 37.56
C ASN A 286 -8.52 -3.60 38.91
N THR A 287 -9.11 -2.54 39.48
CA THR A 287 -9.07 -2.31 40.92
C THR A 287 -10.33 -2.96 41.50
N PRO A 288 -10.24 -3.96 42.40
CA PRO A 288 -11.43 -4.51 43.03
C PRO A 288 -12.03 -3.46 43.95
N ASP A 289 -13.32 -3.15 43.75
CA ASP A 289 -14.14 -2.45 44.73
C ASP A 289 -14.13 -3.25 46.04
N ASN A 290 -13.51 -2.67 47.07
CA ASN A 290 -13.65 -3.14 48.44
C ASN A 290 -15.08 -2.87 48.89
N GLN A 291 -15.94 -3.88 48.79
CA GLN A 291 -17.17 -3.94 49.58
C GLN A 291 -16.80 -4.17 51.04
N GLU A 292 -16.74 -3.11 51.83
CA GLU A 292 -16.89 -3.23 53.29
C GLU A 292 -18.39 -3.11 53.63
N SER A 293 -18.90 -4.22 54.16
CA SER A 293 -20.02 -4.34 55.11
C SER A 293 -20.18 -3.08 55.98
N GLY A 294 -21.37 -2.50 56.16
CA GLY A 294 -22.56 -3.17 56.67
C GLY A 294 -22.48 -3.24 58.20
N GLU A 295 -22.80 -2.11 58.86
CA GLU A 295 -23.33 -2.06 60.24
C GLU A 295 -24.82 -1.76 60.19
#